data_AF-A0A679JUA0-F1
#
_entry.id   AF-A0A679JUA0-F1
#
_cell.length_a   1.000
_cell.length_b   1.000
_cell.length_c   1.000
_cell.angle_alpha   90.00
_cell.angle_beta   90.00
_cell.angle_gamma   90.00
#
_symmetry.space_group_name_H-M   'P 1'
#
loop_
_entity.id
_entity.type
_entity.pdbx_description
1 polymer ?
#
loop_
_entity_poly.entity_id
_entity_poly.type
_entity_poly.pdbx_seq_one_letter_code
_entity_poly.pdbx_strand_id
1 'polypeptide(L)'
;MARSSKKVSRLVDVFHDLETTERARVGELTRQISELRSSQEDIIATLANPSAVHEPFLALMSRSLGNIQRRLQRLSNEHAAVLARYAAAAARTRAANSLLADVRAEESRKSEQRELEALLEFQQATAAQGRGKSTRSS
;
A
#
# COMPACT_ATOMS: atom_id res chain seq x y z
N MET A 1 -18.57 8.24 18.66
CA MET A 1 -18.52 7.39 17.45
C MET A 1 -17.31 7.65 16.55
N ALA A 2 -16.71 8.86 16.54
CA ALA A 2 -15.42 9.20 15.89
C ALA A 2 -14.17 8.34 16.24
N ARG A 3 -14.34 7.25 17.01
CA ARG A 3 -13.29 6.27 17.30
C ARG A 3 -13.17 5.21 16.20
N SER A 4 -14.20 4.97 15.38
CA SER A 4 -14.15 3.93 14.35
C SER A 4 -13.34 4.38 13.15
N SER A 5 -13.68 5.53 12.56
CA SER A 5 -12.89 6.15 11.48
C SER A 5 -11.43 6.36 11.86
N LYS A 6 -11.14 6.78 13.10
CA LYS A 6 -9.77 6.92 13.61
C LYS A 6 -9.00 5.59 13.65
N LYS A 7 -9.65 4.49 14.01
CA LYS A 7 -9.02 3.15 14.00
C LYS A 7 -8.75 2.68 12.57
N VAL A 8 -9.70 2.85 11.66
CA VAL A 8 -9.53 2.48 10.25
C VAL A 8 -8.46 3.34 9.57
N SER A 9 -8.40 4.63 9.89
CA SER A 9 -7.33 5.52 9.41
C SER A 9 -5.94 5.00 9.78
N ARG A 10 -5.74 4.59 11.03
CA ARG A 10 -4.46 4.00 11.47
C ARG A 10 -4.13 2.70 10.73
N LEU A 11 -5.13 1.91 10.37
CA LEU A 11 -4.92 0.69 9.59
C LEU A 11 -4.50 1.02 8.15
N VAL A 12 -5.09 2.05 7.56
CA VAL A 12 -4.67 2.58 6.25
C VAL A 12 -3.21 3.01 6.30
N ASP A 13 -2.81 3.76 7.32
CA ASP A 13 -1.42 4.21 7.49
C ASP A 13 -0.44 3.01 7.51
N VAL A 14 -0.75 1.98 8.32
CA VAL A 14 0.07 0.76 8.40
C VAL A 14 0.15 0.02 7.06
N PHE A 15 -0.95 -0.07 6.32
CA PHE A 15 -0.93 -0.73 5.01
C PHE A 15 -0.17 0.09 3.97
N HIS A 16 -0.23 1.42 4.04
CA HIS A 16 0.56 2.29 3.18
C HIS A 16 2.07 2.17 3.46
N ASP A 17 2.46 2.09 4.73
CA ASP A 17 3.85 1.83 5.12
C ASP A 17 4.33 0.48 4.59
N LEU A 18 3.51 -0.57 4.75
CA LEU A 18 3.81 -1.90 4.23
C LEU A 18 3.98 -1.88 2.70
N GLU A 19 3.05 -1.27 1.97
CA GLU A 19 3.13 -1.11 0.52
C GLU A 19 4.42 -0.38 0.10
N THR A 20 4.77 0.69 0.83
CA THR A 20 5.99 1.46 0.59
C THR A 20 7.25 0.61 0.77
N THR A 21 7.29 -0.20 1.84
CA THR A 21 8.44 -1.08 2.10
C THR A 21 8.59 -2.16 1.04
N GLU A 22 7.49 -2.77 0.58
CA GLU A 22 7.54 -3.78 -0.48
C GLU A 22 7.90 -3.15 -1.83
N ARG A 23 7.41 -1.95 -2.13
CA ARG A 23 7.81 -1.19 -3.33
C ARG A 23 9.31 -0.89 -3.34
N ALA A 24 9.88 -0.49 -2.21
CA ALA A 24 11.31 -0.24 -2.08
C ALA A 24 12.13 -1.52 -2.35
N ARG A 25 11.67 -2.68 -1.85
CA ARG A 25 12.31 -3.98 -2.11
C ARG A 25 12.26 -4.37 -3.58
N VAL A 26 11.13 -4.14 -4.26
CA VAL A 26 11.02 -4.35 -5.72
C VAL A 26 12.06 -3.49 -6.44
N GLY A 27 12.19 -2.22 -6.07
CA GLY A 27 13.17 -1.29 -6.65
C GLY A 27 14.61 -1.79 -6.46
N GLU A 28 14.96 -2.20 -5.25
CA GLU A 28 16.30 -2.71 -4.93
C GLU A 28 16.65 -3.96 -5.74
N LEU A 29 15.77 -4.96 -5.75
CA LEU A 29 15.99 -6.19 -6.54
C LEU A 29 16.08 -5.90 -8.04
N THR A 30 15.27 -4.98 -8.54
CA THR A 30 15.32 -4.55 -9.95
C THR A 30 16.69 -3.93 -10.27
N ARG A 31 17.23 -3.10 -9.37
CA ARG A 31 18.56 -2.50 -9.50
C ARG A 31 19.66 -3.57 -9.51
N GLN A 32 19.64 -4.49 -8.55
CA GLN A 32 20.62 -5.59 -8.46
C GLN A 32 20.59 -6.50 -9.71
N ILE A 33 19.40 -6.81 -10.23
CA ILE A 33 19.26 -7.57 -11.48
C ILE A 33 19.87 -6.80 -12.65
N SER A 34 19.62 -5.49 -12.75
CA SER A 34 20.17 -4.65 -13.82
C SER A 34 21.70 -4.57 -13.76
N GLU A 35 22.28 -4.37 -12.58
CA GLU A 35 23.73 -4.34 -12.38
C GLU A 35 24.38 -5.67 -12.78
N LEU A 36 23.79 -6.79 -12.37
CA LEU A 36 24.30 -8.12 -12.73
C LEU A 36 24.16 -8.43 -14.22
N ARG A 37 23.10 -7.95 -14.88
CA ARG A 37 22.94 -8.07 -16.34
C ARG A 37 23.99 -7.26 -17.08
N SER A 38 24.26 -6.02 -16.64
CA SER A 38 25.35 -5.21 -17.21
C SER A 38 26.69 -5.93 -17.08
N SER A 39 27.02 -6.45 -15.90
CA SER A 39 28.26 -7.19 -15.69
C SER A 39 28.32 -8.49 -16.52
N GLN A 40 27.19 -9.17 -16.70
CA GLN A 40 27.09 -10.33 -17.58
C GLN A 40 27.39 -9.94 -19.04
N GLU A 41 26.80 -8.86 -19.53
CA GLU A 41 26.99 -8.36 -20.90
C GLU A 41 28.46 -7.98 -21.14
N ASP A 42 29.11 -7.30 -20.19
CA ASP A 42 30.54 -6.95 -20.29
C ASP A 42 31.44 -8.20 -20.39
N ILE A 43 31.15 -9.22 -19.58
CA ILE A 43 31.90 -10.49 -19.62
C ILE A 43 31.64 -11.21 -20.94
N ILE A 44 30.40 -11.27 -21.42
CA ILE A 44 30.06 -11.90 -22.70
C ILE A 44 30.76 -11.17 -23.86
N ALA A 45 30.76 -9.84 -23.87
CA ALA A 45 31.44 -9.05 -24.89
C ALA A 45 32.96 -9.32 -24.89
N THR A 46 33.58 -9.42 -23.71
CA THR A 46 35.00 -9.75 -23.56
C THR A 46 35.31 -11.18 -24.03
N LEU A 47 34.43 -12.14 -23.73
CA LEU A 47 34.58 -13.53 -24.16
C LEU A 47 34.37 -13.71 -25.67
N ALA A 48 33.52 -12.88 -26.29
CA ALA A 48 33.27 -12.92 -27.73
C ALA A 48 34.46 -12.39 -28.55
N ASN A 49 35.20 -11.42 -28.02
CA ASN A 49 36.39 -10.83 -28.64
C ASN A 49 37.58 -10.85 -27.65
N PRO A 50 38.17 -12.03 -27.39
CA PRO A 50 39.26 -12.14 -26.43
C PRO A 50 40.51 -11.41 -26.95
N SER A 51 41.13 -10.62 -26.08
CA SER A 51 42.45 -10.03 -26.33
C SER A 51 43.54 -10.85 -25.64
N ALA A 52 44.80 -10.68 -26.06
CA ALA A 52 45.96 -11.35 -25.42
C ALA A 52 46.08 -11.06 -23.91
N VAL A 53 45.51 -9.93 -23.44
CA VAL A 53 45.46 -9.58 -22.01
C VAL A 53 44.43 -10.43 -21.25
N HIS A 54 43.36 -10.85 -21.92
CA HIS A 54 42.25 -11.58 -21.31
C HIS A 54 42.37 -13.11 -21.42
N GLU A 55 43.20 -13.62 -22.33
CA GLU A 55 43.46 -15.06 -22.51
C GLU A 55 43.73 -15.82 -21.21
N PRO A 56 44.60 -15.33 -20.29
CA PRO A 56 44.86 -16.03 -19.02
C PRO A 56 43.64 -16.12 -18.10
N PHE A 57 42.64 -15.25 -18.30
CA PHE A 57 41.48 -15.10 -17.43
C PHE A 57 40.18 -15.69 -18.01
N LEU A 58 40.20 -16.25 -19.22
CA LEU A 58 38.97 -16.74 -19.89
C LEU A 58 38.22 -17.80 -19.07
N ALA A 59 38.94 -18.72 -18.43
CA ALA A 59 38.35 -19.73 -17.56
C ALA A 59 37.69 -19.10 -16.32
N LEU A 60 38.32 -18.08 -15.74
CA LEU A 60 37.76 -17.33 -14.61
C LEU A 60 36.51 -16.55 -15.02
N MET A 61 36.54 -15.90 -16.19
CA MET A 61 35.39 -15.17 -16.74
C MET A 61 34.21 -16.10 -17.04
N SER A 62 34.47 -17.28 -17.60
CA SER A 62 33.44 -18.30 -17.86
C SER A 62 32.81 -18.81 -16.56
N ARG A 63 33.63 -19.03 -15.52
CA ARG A 63 33.13 -19.40 -14.19
C ARG A 63 32.33 -18.27 -13.54
N SER A 64 32.78 -17.03 -13.68
CA SER A 64 32.07 -15.84 -13.22
C SER A 64 30.69 -15.71 -13.89
N LEU A 65 30.63 -15.91 -15.20
CA LEU A 65 29.38 -15.90 -15.96
C LEU A 65 28.37 -16.93 -15.43
N GLY A 66 28.81 -18.17 -15.17
CA GLY A 66 27.96 -19.20 -14.58
C GLY A 66 27.48 -18.85 -13.16
N ASN A 67 28.30 -18.16 -12.36
CA ASN A 67 27.90 -17.66 -11.04
C ASN A 67 26.86 -16.55 -11.15
N ILE A 68 27.05 -15.61 -12.07
CA ILE A 68 26.11 -14.50 -12.34
C ILE A 68 24.77 -15.07 -12.80
N GLN A 69 24.75 -16.03 -13.73
CA GLN A 69 23.51 -16.68 -14.18
C GLN A 69 22.75 -17.34 -13.03
N ARG A 70 23.43 -18.09 -12.15
CA ARG A 70 22.81 -18.67 -10.94
C ARG A 70 22.30 -17.61 -9.98
N ARG A 71 22.98 -16.47 -9.85
CA ARG A 71 22.53 -15.36 -9.00
C ARG A 71 21.32 -14.65 -9.60
N LEU A 72 21.32 -14.38 -10.90
CA LEU A 72 20.20 -13.81 -11.64
C LEU A 72 18.96 -14.68 -11.53
N GLN A 73 19.08 -16.00 -11.65
CA GLN A 73 17.95 -16.91 -11.47
C GLN A 73 17.36 -16.81 -10.05
N ARG A 74 18.21 -16.78 -9.02
CA ARG A 74 17.76 -16.63 -7.63
C ARG A 74 17.08 -15.28 -7.39
N LEU A 75 17.67 -14.19 -7.87
CA LEU A 75 17.11 -12.85 -7.76
C LEU A 75 15.80 -12.70 -8.54
N SER A 76 15.67 -13.36 -9.70
CA SER A 76 14.43 -13.38 -10.48
C SER A 76 13.29 -14.06 -9.71
N ASN A 77 13.57 -15.20 -9.09
CA ASN A 77 12.59 -15.90 -8.25
C ASN A 77 12.19 -15.06 -7.02
N GLU A 78 13.17 -14.41 -6.38
CA GLU A 78 12.94 -13.51 -5.26
C GLU A 78 12.12 -12.27 -5.68
N HIS A 79 12.44 -11.68 -6.82
CA HIS A 79 11.73 -10.54 -7.40
C HIS A 79 10.27 -10.87 -7.68
N ALA A 80 9.98 -12.05 -8.25
CA ALA A 80 8.62 -12.51 -8.45
C ALA A 80 7.84 -12.66 -7.13
N ALA A 81 8.48 -13.20 -6.08
CA ALA A 81 7.86 -13.32 -4.77
C ALA A 81 7.58 -11.95 -4.12
N VAL A 82 8.52 -11.00 -4.23
CA VAL A 82 8.36 -9.64 -3.70
C VAL A 82 7.30 -8.87 -4.50
N LEU A 83 7.24 -9.02 -5.81
CA LEU A 83 6.17 -8.44 -6.64
C LEU A 83 4.78 -8.92 -6.21
N ALA A 84 4.63 -10.22 -5.94
CA ALA A 84 3.36 -10.76 -5.44
C ALA A 84 2.97 -10.15 -4.08
N ARG A 85 3.95 -9.96 -3.18
CA ARG A 85 3.72 -9.30 -1.88
C ARG A 85 3.35 -7.83 -2.04
N TYR A 86 4.03 -7.10 -2.92
CA TYR A 86 3.69 -5.72 -3.24
C TYR A 86 2.27 -5.60 -3.80
N ALA A 87 1.89 -6.45 -4.75
CA ALA A 87 0.53 -6.45 -5.31
C ALA A 87 -0.53 -6.72 -4.23
N ALA A 88 -0.27 -7.67 -3.32
CA ALA A 88 -1.15 -7.95 -2.19
C ALA A 88 -1.23 -6.78 -1.20
N ALA A 89 -0.10 -6.12 -0.89
CA ALA A 89 -0.07 -4.94 -0.04
C ALA A 89 -0.87 -3.78 -0.64
N ALA A 90 -0.65 -3.46 -1.93
CA ALA A 90 -1.39 -2.42 -2.63
C ALA A 90 -2.91 -2.72 -2.73
N ALA A 91 -3.29 -3.98 -2.88
CA ALA A 91 -4.69 -4.39 -2.82
C ALA A 91 -5.31 -4.13 -1.43
N ARG A 92 -4.58 -4.46 -0.35
CA ARG A 92 -5.02 -4.19 1.04
C ARG A 92 -5.13 -2.70 1.34
N THR A 93 -4.18 -1.89 0.89
CA THR A 93 -4.23 -0.42 1.04
C THR A 93 -5.48 0.15 0.37
N ARG A 94 -5.78 -0.27 -0.87
CA ARG A 94 -7.00 0.16 -1.58
C ARG A 94 -8.28 -0.26 -0.86
N ALA A 95 -8.35 -1.51 -0.39
CA ALA A 95 -9.50 -2.00 0.35
C ALA A 95 -9.73 -1.23 1.67
N ALA A 96 -8.65 -0.95 2.41
CA ALA A 96 -8.75 -0.18 3.66
C ALA A 96 -9.16 1.28 3.41
N ASN A 97 -8.69 1.89 2.32
CA ASN A 97 -9.14 3.22 1.92
C ASN A 97 -10.63 3.26 1.59
N SER A 98 -11.14 2.26 0.87
CA SER A 98 -12.58 2.11 0.63
C SER A 98 -13.36 2.00 1.94
N LEU A 99 -12.92 1.12 2.83
CA LEU A 99 -13.55 0.95 4.14
C LEU A 99 -13.53 2.23 4.98
N LEU A 100 -12.45 3.01 4.92
CA LEU A 100 -12.35 4.30 5.61
C LEU A 100 -13.39 5.29 5.08
N ALA A 101 -13.58 5.34 3.77
CA ALA A 101 -14.59 6.18 3.14
C ALA A 101 -16.00 5.77 3.60
N ASP A 102 -16.30 4.47 3.58
CA ASP A 102 -17.60 3.93 4.01
C ASP A 102 -17.88 4.24 5.48
N VAL A 103 -16.89 4.05 6.36
CA VAL A 103 -17.03 4.34 7.79
C VAL A 103 -17.25 5.84 8.04
N ARG A 104 -16.57 6.71 7.29
CA ARG A 104 -16.77 8.17 7.41
C ARG A 104 -18.17 8.58 6.92
N ALA A 105 -18.63 8.03 5.81
CA ALA A 105 -19.98 8.27 5.30
C ALA A 105 -21.04 7.83 6.31
N GLU A 106 -20.86 6.65 6.91
CA GLU A 106 -21.77 6.13 7.93
C GLU A 106 -21.76 6.96 9.23
N GLU A 107 -20.59 7.43 9.66
CA GLU A 107 -20.48 8.35 10.80
C GLU A 107 -21.22 9.67 10.52
N SER A 108 -21.13 10.21 9.29
CA SER A 108 -21.85 11.41 8.87
C SER A 108 -23.37 11.23 8.85
N ARG A 109 -23.86 10.10 8.32
CA ARG A 109 -25.30 9.79 8.35
C ARG A 109 -25.83 9.71 9.78
N LYS A 110 -25.05 9.13 10.70
CA LYS A 110 -25.42 9.02 12.11
C LYS A 110 -25.39 10.35 12.85
N SER A 111 -24.50 11.28 12.49
CA SER A 111 -24.55 12.63 13.08
C SER A 111 -25.77 13.39 12.59
N GLU A 112 -26.06 13.34 11.29
CA GLU A 112 -27.24 13.99 10.71
C GLU A 112 -28.54 13.45 11.31
N GLN A 113 -28.67 12.12 11.44
CA GLN A 113 -29.83 11.51 12.10
C GLN A 113 -30.03 12.03 13.53
N ARG A 114 -28.95 12.16 14.31
CA ARG A 114 -29.04 12.67 15.70
C ARG A 114 -29.45 14.13 15.76
N GLU A 115 -28.97 14.94 14.82
CA GLU A 115 -29.36 16.35 14.73
C GLU A 115 -30.85 16.48 14.40
N LEU A 116 -31.36 15.66 13.47
CA LEU A 116 -32.78 15.60 13.13
C LEU A 116 -33.64 15.12 14.31
N GLU A 117 -33.21 14.07 15.02
CA GLU A 117 -33.89 13.56 16.22
C GLU A 117 -33.96 14.64 17.31
N ALA A 118 -32.86 15.36 17.57
CA ALA A 118 -32.83 16.45 18.54
C ALA A 118 -33.75 17.62 18.17
N LEU A 119 -33.86 17.95 16.88
CA LEU A 119 -34.81 18.98 16.40
C LEU A 119 -36.26 18.54 16.60
N LEU A 120 -36.59 17.27 16.35
CA LEU A 120 -37.92 16.73 16.59
C LEU A 120 -38.28 16.74 18.08
N GLU A 121 -37.36 16.33 18.95
CA GLU A 121 -37.54 16.39 20.40
C GLU A 121 -37.78 17.84 20.88
N PHE A 122 -37.01 18.79 20.37
CA PHE A 122 -37.18 20.21 20.68
C PHE A 122 -38.55 20.75 20.24
N GLN A 123 -39.01 20.39 19.03
CA GLN A 123 -40.35 20.76 18.55
C GLN A 123 -41.47 20.16 19.41
N GLN A 124 -41.33 18.90 19.83
CA GLN A 124 -42.30 18.26 20.71
C GLN A 124 -42.34 18.91 22.10
N ALA A 125 -41.18 19.22 22.67
CA ALA A 125 -41.08 19.89 23.96
C ALA A 125 -41.70 21.31 23.94
N THR A 126 -41.45 22.08 22.87
CA THR A 126 -42.03 23.42 22.70
C THR A 126 -43.54 23.36 22.47
N ALA A 127 -44.04 22.42 21.67
CA ALA A 127 -45.48 22.20 21.48
C ALA A 127 -46.19 21.81 22.79
N ALA A 128 -45.58 20.99 23.63
CA ALA A 128 -46.10 20.61 24.94
C ALA A 128 -46.20 21.81 25.90
N GLN A 129 -45.22 22.73 25.87
CA GLN A 129 -45.26 23.97 26.67
C GLN A 129 -46.30 24.98 26.18
N GLY A 130 -46.54 25.07 24.86
CA GLY A 130 -47.56 25.94 24.28
C GLY A 130 -48.99 25.54 24.65
N ARG A 131 -49.27 24.23 24.80
CA ARG A 131 -50.58 23.72 25.22
C ARG A 131 -50.93 23.99 26.69
N GLY A 132 -49.94 24.24 27.54
CA GLY A 132 -50.15 24.50 28.97
C GLY A 132 -50.59 25.91 29.32
N LYS A 133 -50.58 26.87 28.38
CA LYS A 133 -50.86 28.30 28.62
C LYS A 133 -52.24 28.78 28.15
N SER A 134 -53.21 27.89 27.94
CA SER A 134 -54.61 28.31 27.85
C SER A 134 -55.14 28.60 29.25
N THR A 135 -54.81 29.78 29.78
CA THR A 135 -55.54 30.34 30.92
C THR A 135 -56.94 30.68 30.44
N ARG A 136 -57.89 29.82 30.79
CA ARG A 136 -59.34 30.09 30.74
C ARG A 136 -59.60 31.34 31.59
N SER A 137 -59.69 32.50 30.94
CA SER A 137 -60.23 33.71 31.57
C SER A 137 -61.74 33.54 31.72
N SER A 138 -62.20 33.58 32.98
CA SER A 138 -63.62 33.68 33.37
C SER A 138 -64.25 34.98 32.91
#